data_AF-A0A2N5GWU6-F1
#
_entry.id   AF-A0A2N5GWU6-F1
#
_cell.length_a   1.000
_cell.length_b   1.000
_cell.length_c   1.000
_cell.angle_alpha   90.00
_cell.angle_beta   90.00
_cell.angle_gamma   90.00
#
_symmetry.space_group_name_H-M   'P 1'
#
loop_
_entity.id
_entity.type
_entity.pdbx_description
1 polymer ?
#
loop_
_entity_poly.entity_id
_entity_poly.type
_entity_poly.pdbx_seq_one_letter_code
_entity_poly.pdbx_strand_id
1 'polypeptide(L)'
;MIKMENEKRRLISELPEYQTAYFNFFSHAVNQFMDLKNVLYSGSNKSSLEGPARIRTTADDILIEKEPMEVEMNFVLHNQVVMNTDVETFMETVEDASDSGIQSLMPQLFNSILDVCEASGQVVSGEGQPFTFDTLLDGLEKMDIRFNEDGSPIMPTLYINPANKDQILNIKPTEEQLKRREIILSKKRADFFAKKRTRRLR
;
A
#
# COMPACT_ATOMS: atom_id res chain seq x y z
N MET A 1 20.00 -0.36 13.59
CA MET A 1 21.21 0.05 14.36
C MET A 1 22.44 -0.47 13.63
N ILE A 2 23.10 0.33 12.80
CA ILE A 2 24.23 -0.14 11.97
C ILE A 2 25.55 0.12 12.71
N LYS A 3 26.27 -0.96 13.04
CA LYS A 3 27.63 -0.89 13.58
C LYS A 3 28.58 -0.54 12.43
N MET A 4 29.14 0.67 12.45
CA MET A 4 30.32 1.00 11.63
C MET A 4 31.57 0.66 12.43
N GLU A 5 32.28 -0.38 11.99
CA GLU A 5 33.55 -0.79 12.56
C GLU A 5 34.68 0.10 12.01
N ASN A 6 35.49 0.63 12.93
CA ASN A 6 36.52 1.64 12.74
C ASN A 6 37.66 1.15 11.84
N GLU A 7 37.95 1.86 10.74
CA GLU A 7 39.34 1.95 10.25
C GLU A 7 39.70 3.26 9.54
N LYS A 8 40.35 4.13 10.33
CA LYS A 8 41.26 5.24 9.99
C LYS A 8 41.54 5.51 8.49
N ARG A 9 40.72 6.37 7.89
CA ARG A 9 41.18 7.51 7.07
C ARG A 9 40.26 8.70 7.38
N ARG A 10 40.74 9.64 8.20
CA ARG A 10 40.05 10.92 8.44
C ARG A 10 40.09 11.73 7.14
N LEU A 11 39.15 11.44 6.24
CA LEU A 11 38.83 12.31 5.12
C LEU A 11 38.19 13.58 5.68
N ILE A 12 38.42 14.69 5.00
CA ILE A 12 38.12 16.08 5.39
C ILE A 12 36.58 16.35 5.38
N SER A 13 35.73 15.36 5.70
CA SER A 13 34.32 15.31 5.25
C SER A 13 33.29 14.84 6.30
N GLU A 14 33.40 15.26 7.56
CA GLU A 14 32.29 15.17 8.51
C GLU A 14 31.69 16.56 8.74
N LEU A 15 31.09 17.13 7.69
CA LEU A 15 30.16 18.24 7.84
C LEU A 15 28.76 17.62 7.97
N PRO A 16 28.17 17.57 9.18
CA PRO A 16 26.89 16.91 9.40
C PRO A 16 25.80 17.49 8.51
N GLU A 17 25.83 18.80 8.29
CA GLU A 17 24.90 19.53 7.43
C GLU A 17 24.90 19.01 5.99
N TYR A 18 26.08 18.71 5.43
CA TYR A 18 26.19 18.15 4.08
C TYR A 18 25.70 16.70 4.03
N GLN A 19 25.98 15.91 5.06
CA GLN A 19 25.48 14.53 5.14
C GLN A 19 23.96 14.50 5.24
N THR A 20 23.38 15.35 6.08
CA THR A 20 21.92 15.49 6.22
C THR A 20 21.29 16.01 4.92
N ALA A 21 21.88 17.02 4.30
CA ALA A 21 21.38 17.55 3.02
C ALA A 21 21.43 16.50 1.91
N TYR A 22 22.55 15.76 1.82
CA TYR A 22 22.71 14.66 0.88
C TYR A 22 21.68 13.55 1.13
N PHE A 23 21.52 13.11 2.38
CA PHE A 23 20.54 12.09 2.75
C PHE A 23 19.12 12.54 2.41
N ASN A 24 18.74 13.77 2.76
CA ASN A 24 17.42 14.31 2.46
C ASN A 24 17.17 14.37 0.95
N PHE A 25 18.17 14.81 0.17
CA PHE A 25 18.08 14.82 -1.29
C PHE A 25 17.92 13.41 -1.87
N PHE A 26 18.76 12.48 -1.44
CA PHE A 26 18.73 11.09 -1.91
C PHE A 26 17.42 10.41 -1.53
N SER A 27 16.99 10.50 -0.28
CA SER A 27 15.70 9.98 0.18
C SER A 27 14.53 10.60 -0.56
N HIS A 28 14.59 11.90 -0.87
CA HIS A 28 13.55 12.56 -1.66
C HIS A 28 13.50 12.00 -3.09
N ALA A 29 14.64 11.87 -3.76
CA ALA A 29 14.73 11.31 -5.10
C ALA A 29 14.18 9.86 -5.13
N VAL A 30 14.64 9.02 -4.22
CA VAL A 30 14.18 7.63 -4.08
C VAL A 30 12.67 7.57 -3.84
N ASN A 31 12.13 8.39 -2.93
CA ASN A 31 10.69 8.42 -2.66
C ASN A 31 9.88 8.84 -3.89
N GLN A 32 10.37 9.80 -4.68
CA GLN A 32 9.71 10.19 -5.94
C GLN A 32 9.75 9.06 -6.97
N PHE A 33 10.86 8.34 -7.08
CA PHE A 33 10.97 7.17 -7.96
C PHE A 33 10.02 6.06 -7.52
N MET A 34 9.90 5.82 -6.22
CA MET A 34 8.93 4.87 -5.68
C MET A 34 7.48 5.29 -5.99
N ASP A 35 7.17 6.59 -5.92
CA ASP A 35 5.85 7.13 -6.27
C ASP A 35 5.51 6.94 -7.75
N LEU A 36 6.49 7.11 -8.63
CA LEU A 36 6.32 6.87 -10.07
C LEU A 36 6.15 5.39 -10.39
N LYS A 37 6.89 4.51 -9.70
CA LYS A 37 6.86 3.06 -9.95
C LYS A 37 5.62 2.38 -9.37
N ASN A 38 5.04 2.90 -8.30
CA ASN A 38 3.96 2.20 -7.58
C ASN A 38 2.77 3.11 -7.24
N VAL A 39 1.62 2.80 -7.86
CA VAL A 39 0.36 3.54 -7.68
C VAL A 39 -0.18 3.45 -6.24
N LEU A 40 0.04 2.33 -5.55
CA LEU A 40 -0.39 2.19 -4.15
C LEU A 40 0.44 3.08 -3.23
N TYR A 41 1.74 3.18 -3.51
CA TYR A 41 2.63 4.02 -2.72
C TYR A 41 2.34 5.51 -2.93
N SER A 42 2.14 5.95 -4.17
CA SER A 42 1.81 7.36 -4.48
C SER A 42 0.42 7.78 -3.98
N GLY A 43 -0.54 6.84 -3.93
CA GLY A 43 -1.87 7.10 -3.35
C GLY A 43 -1.91 7.18 -1.83
N SER A 44 -0.82 6.86 -1.14
CA SER A 44 -0.76 6.85 0.32
C SER A 44 -0.42 8.22 0.90
N ASN A 45 -1.15 8.65 1.94
CA ASN A 45 -0.80 9.86 2.66
C ASN A 45 0.41 9.61 3.55
N LYS A 46 1.54 10.24 3.22
CA LYS A 46 2.78 10.15 3.99
C LYS A 46 2.82 11.29 5.00
N SER A 47 2.85 10.97 6.28
CA SER A 47 3.09 11.93 7.35
C SER A 47 4.32 11.51 8.14
N SER A 48 5.28 12.42 8.27
CA SER A 48 6.39 12.24 9.22
C SER A 48 5.88 12.53 10.63
N LEU A 49 6.05 11.59 11.55
CA LEU A 49 5.72 11.74 12.96
C LEU A 49 7.01 11.56 13.76
N GLU A 50 7.40 12.61 14.50
CA GLU A 50 8.47 12.50 15.48
C GLU A 50 7.89 11.94 16.79
N GLY A 51 8.30 10.73 17.16
CA GLY A 51 7.87 10.07 18.40
C GLY A 51 7.61 8.57 18.23
N PRO A 52 7.26 7.85 19.30
CA PRO A 52 6.89 6.44 19.19
C PRO A 52 5.61 6.33 18.35
N ALA A 53 5.74 5.87 17.11
CA ALA A 53 4.62 5.67 16.20
C ALA A 53 3.75 4.51 16.70
N ARG A 54 2.77 4.82 17.55
CA ARG A 54 1.66 3.92 17.87
C ARG A 54 0.52 4.24 16.92
N ILE A 55 0.37 3.44 15.89
CA ILE A 55 -0.77 3.55 14.98
C ILE A 55 -1.95 2.88 15.69
N ARG A 56 -2.97 3.67 16.05
CA ARG A 56 -4.27 3.18 16.49
C ARG A 56 -5.20 3.19 15.29
N THR A 57 -5.43 2.04 14.68
CA THR A 57 -6.43 1.92 13.63
C THR A 57 -7.79 1.74 14.27
N THR A 58 -8.66 2.75 14.21
CA THR A 58 -10.07 2.64 14.60
C THR A 58 -10.92 2.37 13.37
N ALA A 59 -11.02 1.11 12.96
CA ALA A 59 -12.12 0.62 12.16
C ALA A 59 -12.94 -0.31 13.07
N ASP A 60 -14.20 0.06 13.34
CA ASP A 60 -15.18 -0.73 14.09
C ASP A 60 -14.85 -1.07 15.56
N ASP A 61 -14.34 -0.11 16.34
CA ASP A 61 -14.01 -0.26 17.78
C ASP A 61 -12.90 -1.29 18.11
N ILE A 62 -12.24 -1.85 17.10
CA ILE A 62 -11.14 -2.79 17.29
C ILE A 62 -9.83 -2.02 17.35
N LEU A 63 -9.19 -2.04 18.52
CA LEU A 63 -7.92 -1.36 18.75
C LEU A 63 -6.76 -2.32 18.45
N ILE A 64 -6.15 -2.14 17.28
CA ILE A 64 -4.92 -2.84 16.90
C ILE A 64 -3.75 -1.91 17.23
N GLU A 65 -2.97 -2.24 18.26
CA GLU A 65 -1.66 -1.60 18.48
C GLU A 65 -0.65 -2.29 17.59
N LYS A 66 -0.07 -1.54 16.64
CA LYS A 66 0.98 -2.04 15.77
C LYS A 66 2.29 -1.30 16.03
N GLU A 67 3.37 -2.07 16.15
CA GLU A 67 4.71 -1.52 16.21
C GLU A 67 5.14 -0.99 14.83
N PRO A 68 6.02 0.02 14.79
CA PRO A 68 6.59 0.51 13.54
C PRO A 68 7.31 -0.63 12.83
N MET A 69 7.12 -0.73 11.52
CA MET A 69 7.84 -1.71 10.73
C MET A 69 9.12 -1.13 10.17
N GLU A 70 10.19 -1.92 10.18
CA GLU A 70 11.47 -1.52 9.58
C GLU A 70 11.44 -1.83 8.08
N VAL A 71 11.63 -0.79 7.27
CA VAL A 71 11.83 -0.91 5.83
C VAL A 71 13.32 -0.72 5.56
N GLU A 72 14.01 -1.81 5.27
CA GLU A 72 15.41 -1.76 4.86
C GLU A 72 15.50 -1.51 3.35
N MET A 73 16.38 -0.57 2.97
CA MET A 73 16.67 -0.22 1.59
C MET A 73 18.17 -0.42 1.37
N ASN A 74 18.51 -1.37 0.49
CA ASN A 74 19.89 -1.72 0.22
C ASN A 74 20.35 -1.07 -1.09
N PHE A 75 21.40 -0.25 -1.02
CA PHE A 75 22.03 0.33 -2.20
C PHE A 75 23.52 0.54 -1.93
N VAL A 76 24.32 0.57 -3.01
CA VAL A 76 25.77 0.80 -2.93
C VAL A 76 26.10 2.00 -3.80
N LEU A 77 26.49 3.11 -3.18
CA LEU A 77 26.99 4.28 -3.89
C LEU A 77 28.48 4.48 -3.61
N HIS A 78 29.29 4.47 -4.66
CA HIS A 78 30.69 4.82 -4.55
C HIS A 78 30.88 6.34 -4.49
N ASN A 79 31.66 6.84 -3.52
CA ASN A 79 31.94 8.29 -3.37
C ASN A 79 32.51 8.94 -4.65
N GLN A 80 33.17 8.16 -5.50
CA GLN A 80 33.70 8.64 -6.78
C GLN A 80 32.60 9.09 -7.74
N VAL A 81 31.42 8.47 -7.70
CA VAL A 81 30.25 8.85 -8.51
C VAL A 81 29.81 10.27 -8.17
N VAL A 82 29.75 10.59 -6.86
CA VAL A 82 29.40 11.92 -6.37
C VAL A 82 30.47 12.94 -6.73
N MET A 83 31.75 12.59 -6.56
CA MET A 83 32.86 13.51 -6.85
C MET A 83 33.02 13.80 -8.34
N ASN A 84 32.76 12.82 -9.20
CA ASN A 84 32.86 12.96 -10.65
C ASN A 84 31.59 13.53 -11.28
N THR A 85 30.53 13.76 -10.49
CA THR A 85 29.21 14.20 -10.97
C THR A 85 28.68 13.28 -12.07
N ASP A 86 28.87 11.97 -11.88
CA ASP A 86 28.34 10.98 -12.80
C ASP A 86 26.86 10.76 -12.52
N VAL A 87 26.04 11.50 -13.27
CA VAL A 87 24.59 11.52 -13.12
C VAL A 87 23.97 10.17 -13.50
N GLU A 88 24.55 9.45 -14.46
CA GLU A 88 23.99 8.20 -14.97
C GLU A 88 24.07 7.11 -13.89
N THR A 89 25.27 6.86 -13.36
CA THR A 89 25.44 5.90 -12.27
C THR A 89 24.65 6.30 -11.02
N PHE A 90 24.57 7.60 -10.69
CA PHE A 90 23.76 8.05 -9.56
C PHE A 90 22.27 7.70 -9.73
N MET A 91 21.72 7.89 -10.94
CA MET A 91 20.33 7.56 -11.24
C MET A 91 20.07 6.06 -11.18
N GLU A 92 20.98 5.22 -11.68
CA GLU A 92 20.92 3.76 -11.51
C GLU A 92 20.89 3.37 -10.02
N THR A 93 21.70 4.05 -9.19
CA THR A 93 21.73 3.75 -7.75
C THR A 93 20.43 4.14 -7.04
N VAL A 94 19.83 5.27 -7.45
CA VAL A 94 18.51 5.70 -6.96
C VAL A 94 17.43 4.72 -7.42
N GLU A 95 17.53 4.22 -8.65
CA GLU A 95 16.64 3.23 -9.20
C GLU A 95 16.70 1.91 -8.42
N ASP A 96 17.88 1.37 -8.18
CA ASP A 96 18.10 0.16 -7.39
C ASP A 96 17.58 0.32 -5.95
N ALA A 97 17.88 1.46 -5.33
CA ALA A 97 17.38 1.80 -4.00
C ALA A 97 15.84 1.81 -3.98
N SER A 98 15.21 2.42 -4.99
CA SER A 98 13.74 2.47 -5.10
C SER A 98 13.12 1.08 -5.24
N ASP A 99 13.73 0.19 -6.03
CA ASP A 99 13.23 -1.17 -6.21
C ASP A 99 13.39 -2.00 -4.92
N SER A 100 14.53 -1.89 -4.24
CA SER A 100 14.75 -2.51 -2.94
C SER A 100 13.73 -2.02 -1.91
N GLY A 101 13.44 -0.71 -1.89
CA GLY A 101 12.43 -0.12 -1.02
C GLY A 101 11.02 -0.64 -1.29
N ILE A 102 10.61 -0.72 -2.55
CA ILE A 102 9.29 -1.27 -2.93
C ILE A 102 9.18 -2.74 -2.55
N GLN A 103 10.21 -3.54 -2.82
CA GLN A 103 10.22 -4.97 -2.50
C GLN A 103 10.12 -5.22 -0.99
N SER A 104 10.74 -4.34 -0.18
CA SER A 104 10.68 -4.41 1.28
C SER A 104 9.35 -3.92 1.83
N LEU A 105 8.84 -2.78 1.33
CA LEU A 105 7.65 -2.11 1.84
C LEU A 105 6.34 -2.79 1.44
N MET A 106 6.20 -3.23 0.19
CA MET A 106 4.90 -3.70 -0.33
C MET A 106 4.35 -4.93 0.40
N PRO A 107 5.14 -5.98 0.68
CA PRO A 107 4.67 -7.12 1.46
C PRO A 107 4.19 -6.70 2.86
N GLN A 108 4.92 -5.78 3.50
CA GLN A 108 4.60 -5.27 4.83
C GLN A 108 3.28 -4.46 4.85
N LEU A 109 3.04 -3.67 3.80
CA LEU A 109 1.78 -2.95 3.61
C LEU A 109 0.60 -3.93 3.46
N PHE A 110 0.73 -4.94 2.61
CA PHE A 110 -0.33 -5.93 2.41
C PHE A 110 -0.60 -6.77 3.67
N ASN A 111 0.43 -7.16 4.40
CA ASN A 111 0.27 -7.83 5.69
C ASN A 111 -0.47 -6.93 6.70
N SER A 112 -0.20 -5.63 6.70
CA SER A 112 -0.92 -4.69 7.56
C SER A 112 -2.40 -4.55 7.21
N ILE A 113 -2.72 -4.55 5.93
CA ILE A 113 -4.12 -4.57 5.49
C ILE A 113 -4.77 -5.91 5.90
N LEU A 114 -4.07 -7.03 5.74
CA LEU A 114 -4.57 -8.34 6.12
C LEU A 114 -4.89 -8.43 7.62
N ASP A 115 -3.99 -7.97 8.49
CA ASP A 115 -4.21 -7.97 9.94
C ASP A 115 -5.49 -7.20 10.32
N VAL A 116 -5.73 -6.05 9.68
CA VAL A 116 -6.94 -5.25 9.90
C VAL A 116 -8.19 -5.96 9.36
N CYS A 117 -8.09 -6.57 8.18
CA CYS A 117 -9.18 -7.35 7.58
C CYS A 117 -9.53 -8.59 8.40
N GLU A 118 -8.55 -9.28 8.98
CA GLU A 118 -8.73 -10.43 9.85
C GLU A 118 -9.43 -10.00 11.15
N ALA A 119 -8.93 -8.94 11.77
CA ALA A 119 -9.51 -8.40 12.99
C ALA A 119 -10.98 -7.96 12.78
N SER A 120 -11.28 -7.30 11.67
CA SER A 120 -12.65 -6.87 11.31
C SER A 120 -13.54 -7.97 10.74
N GLY A 121 -13.04 -9.20 10.55
CA GLY A 121 -13.81 -10.32 9.99
C GLY A 121 -14.17 -10.17 8.50
N GLN A 122 -13.50 -9.26 7.78
CA GLN A 122 -13.71 -8.98 6.36
C GLN A 122 -13.05 -10.03 5.44
N VAL A 123 -12.25 -10.94 6.00
CA VAL A 123 -11.64 -12.03 5.23
C VAL A 123 -12.70 -13.03 4.76
N VAL A 124 -12.59 -13.43 3.49
CA VAL A 124 -13.35 -14.53 2.89
C VAL A 124 -12.36 -15.64 2.58
N SER A 125 -12.52 -16.80 3.22
CA SER A 125 -11.69 -17.97 2.97
C SER A 125 -12.18 -18.67 1.70
N GLY A 126 -11.27 -18.94 0.77
CA GLY A 126 -11.54 -19.80 -0.38
C GLY A 126 -11.37 -21.29 -0.09
N GLU A 127 -11.05 -21.70 1.14
CA GLU A 127 -10.81 -23.11 1.54
C GLU A 127 -9.79 -23.86 0.64
N GLY A 128 -8.88 -23.14 0.00
CA GLY A 128 -7.92 -23.70 -0.96
C GLY A 128 -8.48 -23.95 -2.36
N GLN A 129 -9.74 -23.58 -2.63
CA GLN A 129 -10.32 -23.59 -3.97
C GLN A 129 -9.78 -22.43 -4.82
N PRO A 130 -9.71 -22.60 -6.15
CA PRO A 130 -9.39 -21.49 -7.05
C PRO A 130 -10.40 -20.36 -6.88
N PHE A 131 -9.97 -19.13 -7.12
CA PHE A 131 -10.84 -17.96 -7.03
C PHE A 131 -12.07 -18.15 -7.93
N THR A 132 -13.27 -18.07 -7.35
CA THR A 132 -14.54 -18.18 -8.07
C THR A 132 -15.28 -16.85 -8.07
N PHE A 133 -16.22 -16.68 -9.00
CA PHE A 133 -17.08 -15.50 -9.01
C PHE A 133 -17.93 -15.40 -7.74
N ASP A 134 -18.30 -16.52 -7.12
CA ASP A 134 -19.02 -16.51 -5.84
C ASP A 134 -18.17 -15.93 -4.70
N THR A 135 -16.87 -16.23 -4.67
CA THR A 135 -15.93 -15.65 -3.70
C THR A 135 -15.88 -14.12 -3.83
N LEU A 136 -15.93 -13.60 -5.07
CA LEU A 136 -16.01 -12.17 -5.33
C LEU A 136 -17.34 -11.58 -4.80
N LEU A 137 -18.46 -12.28 -4.99
CA LEU A 137 -19.76 -11.84 -4.50
C LEU A 137 -19.82 -11.81 -2.97
N ASP A 138 -19.27 -12.84 -2.31
CA ASP A 138 -19.19 -12.91 -0.86
C ASP A 138 -18.33 -11.76 -0.29
N GLY A 139 -17.22 -11.44 -0.97
CA GLY A 139 -16.40 -10.27 -0.64
C GLY A 139 -17.17 -8.96 -0.79
N LEU A 140 -17.86 -8.76 -1.93
CA LEU A 140 -18.70 -7.58 -2.15
C LEU A 140 -19.82 -7.46 -1.12
N GLU A 141 -20.38 -8.58 -0.65
CA GLU A 141 -21.43 -8.60 0.37
C GLU A 141 -20.92 -8.07 1.72
N LYS A 142 -19.68 -8.42 2.12
CA LYS A 142 -19.06 -7.92 3.36
C LYS A 142 -18.57 -6.46 3.27
N MET A 143 -18.17 -6.00 2.09
CA MET A 143 -17.59 -4.66 1.91
C MET A 143 -18.64 -3.56 1.78
N ASP A 144 -18.43 -2.40 2.39
CA ASP A 144 -19.28 -1.23 2.14
C ASP A 144 -18.97 -0.60 0.76
N ILE A 145 -20.00 -0.50 -0.09
CA ILE A 145 -19.88 0.08 -1.44
C ILE A 145 -20.42 1.51 -1.44
N ARG A 146 -19.62 2.44 -1.97
CA ARG A 146 -20.05 3.83 -2.19
C ARG A 146 -20.73 3.95 -3.55
N PHE A 147 -21.69 4.86 -3.63
CA PHE A 147 -22.40 5.17 -4.88
C PHE A 147 -22.19 6.62 -5.28
N ASN A 148 -22.06 6.86 -6.58
CA ASN A 148 -22.05 8.19 -7.18
C ASN A 148 -23.45 8.83 -7.13
N GLU A 149 -23.55 10.11 -7.46
CA GLU A 149 -24.82 10.86 -7.44
C GLU A 149 -25.86 10.34 -8.45
N ASP A 150 -25.39 9.74 -9.54
CA ASP A 150 -26.21 9.05 -10.56
C ASP A 150 -26.70 7.66 -10.12
N GLY A 151 -26.26 7.19 -8.94
CA GLY A 151 -26.58 5.88 -8.39
C GLY A 151 -25.71 4.75 -8.93
N SER A 152 -24.66 5.03 -9.71
CA SER A 152 -23.69 4.02 -10.14
C SER A 152 -22.78 3.60 -8.95
N PRO A 153 -22.52 2.29 -8.76
CA PRO A 153 -21.60 1.84 -7.72
C PRO A 153 -20.15 2.18 -8.09
N ILE A 154 -19.39 2.72 -7.13
CA ILE A 154 -17.94 2.84 -7.23
C ILE A 154 -17.36 1.47 -6.86
N MET A 155 -17.01 0.68 -7.87
CA MET A 155 -16.46 -0.66 -7.66
C MET A 155 -15.05 -0.57 -7.05
N PRO A 156 -14.70 -1.45 -6.09
CA PRO A 156 -13.37 -1.48 -5.51
C PRO A 156 -12.33 -1.95 -6.54
N THR A 157 -11.10 -1.44 -6.43
CA THR A 157 -9.97 -1.92 -7.21
C THR A 157 -9.53 -3.28 -6.67
N LEU A 158 -9.53 -4.30 -7.53
CA LEU A 158 -9.09 -5.65 -7.18
C LEU A 158 -7.59 -5.80 -7.44
N TYR A 159 -6.82 -6.09 -6.38
CA TYR A 159 -5.42 -6.46 -6.48
C TYR A 159 -5.27 -7.98 -6.45
N ILE A 160 -4.62 -8.53 -7.47
CA ILE A 160 -4.46 -9.98 -7.65
C ILE A 160 -2.99 -10.34 -7.81
N ASN A 161 -2.61 -11.53 -7.32
CA ASN A 161 -1.30 -12.09 -7.61
C ASN A 161 -1.19 -12.34 -9.13
N PRO A 162 -0.09 -11.91 -9.78
CA PRO A 162 0.13 -12.15 -11.21
C PRO A 162 -0.07 -13.60 -11.66
N ALA A 163 0.26 -14.58 -10.81
CA ALA A 163 0.10 -16.01 -11.11
C ALA A 163 -1.37 -16.42 -11.34
N ASN A 164 -2.32 -15.69 -10.75
CA ASN A 164 -3.75 -15.99 -10.83
C ASN A 164 -4.48 -15.11 -11.84
N LYS A 165 -3.77 -14.20 -12.53
CA LYS A 165 -4.36 -13.21 -13.43
C LYS A 165 -5.21 -13.86 -14.53
N ASP A 166 -4.65 -14.85 -15.23
CA ASP A 166 -5.33 -15.48 -16.36
C ASP A 166 -6.53 -16.32 -15.91
N GLN A 167 -6.44 -16.94 -14.73
CA GLN A 167 -7.56 -17.69 -14.17
C GLN A 167 -8.72 -16.75 -13.87
N ILE A 168 -8.46 -15.61 -13.23
CA ILE A 168 -9.49 -14.65 -12.81
C ILE A 168 -10.12 -13.94 -14.02
N LEU A 169 -9.33 -13.56 -15.03
CA LEU A 169 -9.84 -12.91 -16.24
C LEU A 169 -10.76 -13.82 -17.07
N ASN A 170 -10.57 -15.13 -16.99
CA ASN A 170 -11.34 -16.11 -17.75
C ASN A 170 -12.62 -16.60 -17.03
N ILE A 171 -12.88 -16.15 -15.80
CA ILE A 171 -14.11 -16.50 -15.08
C ILE A 171 -15.30 -15.83 -15.76
N LYS A 172 -16.15 -16.63 -16.39
CA LYS A 172 -17.42 -16.17 -16.95
C LYS A 172 -18.52 -16.32 -15.89
N PRO A 173 -19.21 -15.25 -15.51
CA PRO A 173 -20.28 -15.33 -14.54
C PRO A 173 -21.48 -16.09 -15.12
N THR A 174 -22.08 -16.95 -14.31
CA THR A 174 -23.37 -17.59 -14.64
C THR A 174 -24.52 -16.60 -14.48
N GLU A 175 -25.65 -16.81 -15.17
CA GLU A 175 -26.83 -15.93 -15.05
C GLU A 175 -27.34 -15.81 -13.60
N GLU A 176 -27.25 -16.89 -12.82
CA GLU A 176 -27.63 -16.88 -11.39
C GLU A 176 -26.74 -15.97 -10.55
N GLN A 177 -25.44 -15.97 -10.83
CA GLN A 177 -24.46 -15.12 -10.16
C GLN A 177 -24.64 -13.64 -10.51
N LEU A 178 -25.04 -13.34 -11.75
CA LEU A 178 -25.39 -11.98 -12.17
C LEU A 178 -26.62 -11.47 -11.41
N LYS A 179 -27.66 -12.30 -11.26
CA LYS A 179 -28.84 -11.95 -10.46
C LYS A 179 -28.48 -11.73 -8.99
N ARG A 180 -27.63 -12.60 -8.41
CA ARG A 180 -27.13 -12.43 -7.03
C ARG A 180 -26.38 -11.10 -6.88
N ARG A 181 -25.52 -10.75 -7.83
CA ARG A 181 -24.81 -9.46 -7.85
C ARG A 181 -25.79 -8.27 -7.84
N GLU A 182 -26.82 -8.29 -8.67
CA GLU A 182 -27.82 -7.21 -8.72
C GLU A 182 -28.61 -7.08 -7.41
N ILE A 183 -28.97 -8.21 -6.80
CA ILE A 183 -29.62 -8.22 -5.49
C ILE A 183 -28.71 -7.60 -4.42
N ILE A 184 -27.42 -7.95 -4.39
CA ILE A 184 -26.44 -7.38 -3.45
C ILE A 184 -26.32 -5.86 -3.66
N LEU A 185 -26.16 -5.43 -4.92
CA LEU A 185 -26.00 -4.02 -5.26
C LEU A 185 -27.25 -3.20 -4.95
N SER A 186 -28.44 -3.74 -5.22
CA SER A 186 -29.71 -3.05 -4.93
C SER A 186 -29.94 -2.85 -3.43
N LYS A 187 -29.65 -3.87 -2.61
CA LYS A 187 -29.69 -3.76 -1.14
C LYS A 187 -28.72 -2.69 -0.63
N LYS A 188 -27.46 -2.74 -1.06
CA LYS A 188 -26.44 -1.75 -0.65
C LYS A 188 -26.77 -0.33 -1.10
N ARG A 189 -27.38 -0.18 -2.28
CA ARG A 189 -27.87 1.11 -2.76
C ARG A 189 -28.97 1.66 -1.85
N ALA A 190 -29.94 0.82 -1.48
CA ALA A 190 -31.00 1.21 -0.56
C ALA A 190 -30.45 1.62 0.82
N ASP A 191 -29.51 0.85 1.37
CA ASP A 191 -28.86 1.14 2.65
C ASP A 191 -28.05 2.45 2.61
N PHE A 192 -27.32 2.68 1.52
CA PHE A 192 -26.55 3.91 1.32
C PHE A 192 -27.45 5.16 1.29
N PHE A 193 -28.55 5.11 0.54
CA PHE A 193 -29.50 6.23 0.48
C PHE A 193 -30.28 6.41 1.78
N ALA A 194 -30.58 5.32 2.51
CA ALA A 194 -31.19 5.38 3.85
C ALA A 194 -30.28 6.13 4.84
N LYS A 195 -28.98 5.79 4.88
CA LYS A 195 -27.96 6.47 5.70
C LYS A 195 -27.79 7.95 5.32
N LYS A 196 -27.94 8.32 4.04
CA LYS A 196 -27.83 9.72 3.57
C LYS A 196 -29.05 10.57 3.96
N ARG A 197 -30.26 9.98 3.99
CA ARG A 197 -31.50 10.70 4.37
C ARG A 197 -31.49 11.15 5.83
N THR A 198 -30.89 10.38 6.74
CA THR A 198 -30.85 10.72 8.17
C THR A 198 -29.84 11.84 8.51
N ARG A 199 -28.83 12.09 7.66
CA ARG A 199 -27.79 13.11 7.90
C ARG A 199 -28.22 14.56 7.61
N ARG A 200 -29.47 14.81 7.18
CA ARG A 200 -30.00 16.17 6.91
C ARG A 200 -30.69 16.85 8.10
N LEU A 201 -30.59 16.29 9.31
CA LEU A 201 -31.12 16.92 10.53
C LEU A 201 -30.00 17.40 11.46
N ARG A 202 -29.35 18.51 11.09
CA ARG A 202 -28.87 19.54 12.02
C ARG A 202 -28.30 20.74 11.26
#